data_AF-A0A7C8ZDT4-F1
#
_entry.id   AF-A0A7C8ZDT4-F1
#
_cell.length_a   1.000
_cell.length_b   1.000
_cell.length_c   1.000
_cell.angle_alpha   90.00
_cell.angle_beta   90.00
_cell.angle_gamma   90.00
#
_symmetry.space_group_name_H-M   'P 1'
#
loop_
_entity.id
_entity.type
_entity.pdbx_description
1 polymer ?
#
loop_
_entity_poly.entity_id
_entity_poly.type
_entity_poly.pdbx_seq_one_letter_code
_entity_poly.pdbx_strand_id
1 'polypeptide(L)'
;VHWIFGSLSNDERRIGCFDLRNNRWTDDVPLPDFCPEDGTSTGGHSTDVGFHAYRKKQIALRHLGVLCGCLGLLTMDFERRRHDVWVMKEYGVKASWVKLADIPDITSPEW
;
A
#
# COMPACT_ATOMS: atom_id res chain seq x y z
N VAL A 1 0.96 3.78 -19.17
CA VAL A 1 -0.35 3.68 -18.49
C VAL A 1 -0.23 2.65 -17.38
N HIS A 2 -0.96 2.82 -16.28
CA HIS A 2 -0.79 2.00 -15.09
C HIS A 2 -2.10 1.33 -14.67
N TRP A 3 -2.01 0.10 -14.18
CA TRP A 3 -3.16 -0.66 -13.69
C TRP A 3 -2.82 -1.33 -12.37
N ILE A 4 -3.83 -1.41 -11.50
CA ILE A 4 -3.76 -2.28 -10.32
C ILE A 4 -4.21 -3.67 -10.74
N PHE A 5 -3.37 -4.66 -10.51
CA PHE A 5 -3.72 -6.07 -10.60
C PHE A 5 -3.85 -6.64 -9.19
N GLY A 6 -4.92 -7.40 -8.96
CA GLY A 6 -5.09 -8.17 -7.75
C GLY A 6 -5.43 -9.60 -8.10
N SER A 7 -4.74 -10.54 -7.47
CA SER A 7 -5.13 -11.94 -7.52
C SER A 7 -5.86 -12.32 -6.24
N LEU A 8 -6.99 -13.00 -6.39
CA LEU A 8 -7.82 -13.49 -5.28
C LEU A 8 -7.21 -14.73 -4.62
N SER A 9 -6.34 -15.46 -5.30
CA SER A 9 -5.82 -16.77 -4.85
C SER A 9 -4.55 -16.68 -4.01
N ASN A 10 -3.73 -15.65 -4.20
CA ASN A 10 -2.45 -15.46 -3.50
C ASN A 10 -2.32 -14.10 -2.79
N ASP A 11 -3.38 -13.29 -2.82
CA ASP A 11 -3.41 -11.93 -2.23
C ASP A 11 -2.31 -10.99 -2.73
N GLU A 12 -1.71 -11.35 -3.87
CA GLU A 12 -0.68 -10.55 -4.50
C GLU A 12 -1.33 -9.34 -5.17
N ARG A 13 -0.72 -8.18 -4.93
CA ARG A 13 -1.09 -6.91 -5.54
C ARG A 13 0.12 -6.37 -6.25
N ARG A 14 -0.08 -5.81 -7.44
CA ARG A 14 0.99 -5.20 -8.22
C ARG A 14 0.45 -4.05 -9.06
N ILE A 15 1.30 -3.08 -9.34
CA ILE A 15 1.01 -1.98 -10.25
C ILE A 15 1.74 -2.28 -11.55
N GLY A 16 1.02 -2.75 -12.57
CA GLY A 16 1.62 -2.99 -13.88
C GLY A 16 1.70 -1.71 -14.70
N CYS A 17 2.76 -1.59 -15.49
CA CYS A 17 2.98 -0.47 -16.40
C CYS A 17 3.03 -0.95 -17.85
N PHE A 18 2.23 -0.32 -18.70
CA PHE A 18 2.28 -0.50 -20.16
C PHE A 18 2.86 0.74 -20.81
N ASP A 19 3.93 0.54 -21.55
CA ASP A 19 4.55 1.54 -22.39
C ASP A 19 3.80 1.63 -23.72
N LEU A 20 3.04 2.72 -23.90
CA LEU A 20 2.29 2.99 -25.13
C LEU A 20 3.20 3.22 -26.34
N ARG A 21 4.40 3.78 -26.13
CA ARG A 21 5.31 4.12 -27.22
C ARG A 21 5.88 2.86 -27.86
N ASN A 22 6.25 1.89 -27.03
CA ASN A 22 6.84 0.64 -27.47
C ASN A 22 5.85 -0.53 -27.50
N ASN A 23 4.58 -0.25 -27.22
CA ASN A 23 3.45 -1.19 -27.18
C ASN A 23 3.76 -2.48 -26.41
N ARG A 24 4.31 -2.36 -25.19
CA ARG A 24 4.72 -3.51 -24.36
C ARG A 24 4.49 -3.24 -22.88
N TRP A 25 4.33 -4.33 -22.12
CA TRP A 25 4.46 -4.30 -20.68
C TRP A 25 5.92 -4.05 -20.28
N THR A 26 6.13 -3.24 -19.26
CA THR A 26 7.43 -3.01 -18.62
C THR A 26 7.45 -3.68 -17.25
N ASP A 27 8.56 -3.54 -16.52
CA ASP A 27 8.62 -3.93 -15.12
C ASP A 27 7.50 -3.29 -14.31
N ASP A 28 7.01 -4.04 -13.32
CA ASP A 28 5.98 -3.58 -12.40
C ASP A 28 6.51 -2.39 -11.58
N VAL A 29 5.65 -1.41 -11.36
CA VAL A 29 5.97 -0.27 -10.49
C VAL A 29 6.01 -0.78 -9.04
N PRO A 30 7.07 -0.51 -8.28
CA PRO A 30 7.17 -1.00 -6.92
C PRO A 30 6.06 -0.40 -6.05
N LEU A 31 5.49 -1.21 -5.17
CA LEU A 31 4.54 -0.75 -4.15
C LEU A 31 5.27 -0.03 -3.00
N PRO A 32 4.60 0.94 -2.33
CA PRO A 32 5.15 1.53 -1.11
C PRO A 32 5.24 0.49 0.01
N ASP A 33 6.14 0.72 0.95
CA ASP A 33 6.16 -0.05 2.20
C ASP A 33 5.03 0.45 3.10
N PHE A 34 3.94 -0.30 3.14
CA PHE A 34 2.75 0.09 3.92
C PHE A 34 2.94 -0.01 5.44
N CYS A 35 4.05 -0.59 5.89
CA CYS A 35 4.50 -0.58 7.29
C CYS A 35 5.77 0.27 7.38
N PRO A 36 5.76 1.38 8.13
CA PRO A 36 6.99 1.85 8.74
C PRO A 36 7.50 0.76 9.68
N GLU A 37 8.81 0.53 9.74
CA GLU A 37 9.40 -0.25 10.83
C GLU A 37 9.15 0.51 12.14
N ASP A 38 8.22 0.03 12.96
CA ASP A 38 8.06 0.55 14.32
C ASP A 38 9.30 0.17 15.13
N GLY A 39 10.23 1.10 15.26
CA GLY A 39 11.47 0.98 16.04
C GLY A 39 11.27 0.93 17.56
N THR A 40 10.22 0.28 18.07
CA THR A 40 10.03 0.04 19.50
C THR A 40 9.47 -1.35 19.76
N SER A 41 10.30 -2.37 19.53
CA SER A 41 10.22 -3.62 20.28
C SER A 41 10.82 -3.42 21.68
N THR A 42 10.11 -2.70 22.56
CA THR A 42 10.39 -2.79 24.00
C THR A 42 9.71 -4.04 24.54
N GLY A 43 10.54 -4.97 25.02
CA GLY A 43 10.17 -6.30 25.42
C GLY A 43 9.03 -6.35 26.44
N GLY A 44 7.98 -7.08 26.09
CA GLY A 44 7.07 -7.72 27.02
C GLY A 44 7.14 -9.22 26.77
N HIS A 45 7.63 -9.99 27.75
CA HIS A 45 7.50 -11.45 27.75
C HIS A 45 6.01 -11.81 27.76
N SER A 46 5.46 -12.14 26.60
CA SER A 46 4.22 -12.89 26.45
C SER A 46 4.44 -14.02 25.46
N THR A 47 4.09 -15.24 25.85
CA THR A 47 4.30 -16.50 25.12
C THR A 47 3.33 -16.71 23.95
N ASP A 48 3.05 -15.67 23.17
CA ASP A 48 2.20 -15.72 21.97
C ASP A 48 3.03 -15.53 20.70
N VAL A 49 4.05 -16.39 20.56
CA VAL A 49 4.97 -16.41 19.41
C VAL A 49 4.27 -16.77 18.09
N GLY A 50 3.00 -17.22 18.15
CA GLY A 50 2.20 -17.62 16.99
C GLY A 50 1.11 -16.62 16.54
N PHE A 51 0.62 -15.72 17.39
CA PHE A 51 -0.51 -14.85 17.05
C PHE A 51 -0.09 -13.51 16.41
N HIS A 52 1.13 -13.05 16.65
CA HIS A 52 1.63 -11.77 16.11
C HIS A 52 2.23 -11.88 14.70
N ALA A 53 2.61 -13.09 14.27
CA ALA A 53 3.32 -13.32 13.02
C ALA A 53 2.41 -13.45 11.78
N TYR A 54 1.08 -13.39 11.93
CA TYR A 54 0.13 -13.65 10.83
C TYR A 54 -1.08 -12.71 10.74
N ARG A 55 -1.03 -11.51 11.33
CA ARG A 55 -1.87 -10.43 10.79
C ARG A 55 -1.28 -10.01 9.46
N LYS A 56 -1.68 -10.72 8.39
CA LYS A 56 -1.69 -10.14 7.05
C LYS A 56 -2.49 -8.86 7.16
N LYS A 57 -1.78 -7.74 7.31
CA LYS A 57 -2.32 -6.39 7.40
C LYS A 57 -3.27 -6.25 6.22
N GLN A 58 -4.57 -6.24 6.48
CA GLN A 58 -5.57 -6.21 5.42
C GLN A 58 -5.53 -4.81 4.81
N ILE A 59 -4.65 -4.62 3.83
CA ILE A 59 -4.50 -3.37 3.10
C ILE A 59 -5.03 -3.60 1.69
N ALA A 60 -6.11 -2.92 1.34
CA ALA A 60 -6.64 -2.93 -0.02
C ALA A 60 -6.08 -1.76 -0.83
N LEU A 61 -5.54 -2.05 -2.02
CA LEU A 61 -5.31 -1.05 -3.05
C LEU A 61 -6.67 -0.65 -3.66
N ARG A 62 -7.06 0.61 -3.52
CA ARG A 62 -8.37 1.09 -3.96
C ARG A 62 -8.31 1.85 -5.28
N HIS A 63 -7.32 2.73 -5.43
CA HIS A 63 -7.27 3.62 -6.58
C HIS A 63 -5.83 3.99 -6.92
N LEU A 64 -5.55 4.08 -8.22
CA LEU A 64 -4.28 4.53 -8.77
C LEU A 64 -4.56 5.71 -9.70
N GLY A 65 -3.81 6.79 -9.57
CA GLY A 65 -4.00 7.99 -10.39
C GLY A 65 -2.82 8.93 -10.33
N VAL A 66 -3.01 10.16 -10.79
CA VAL A 66 -2.00 11.22 -10.73
C VAL A 66 -2.44 12.25 -9.70
N LEU A 67 -1.59 12.56 -8.74
CA LEU A 67 -1.81 13.58 -7.71
C LEU A 67 -0.60 14.51 -7.66
N CYS A 68 -0.83 15.81 -7.84
CA CYS A 68 0.24 16.83 -7.86
C CYS A 68 1.39 16.52 -8.84
N GLY A 69 1.09 15.88 -9.98
CA GLY A 69 2.09 15.48 -10.97
C GLY A 69 2.86 14.20 -10.64
N CYS A 70 2.60 13.58 -9.48
CA CYS A 70 3.20 12.30 -9.08
C CYS A 70 2.21 11.15 -9.30
N LEU A 71 2.71 9.93 -9.46
CA LEU A 71 1.88 8.74 -9.37
C LEU A 71 1.38 8.60 -7.93
N GLY A 72 0.06 8.53 -7.77
CA GLY A 72 -0.62 8.48 -6.49
C GLY A 72 -1.38 7.17 -6.29
N LEU A 73 -1.37 6.66 -5.06
CA LEU A 73 -2.01 5.41 -4.67
C LEU A 73 -2.87 5.64 -3.42
N LEU A 74 -4.14 5.28 -3.50
CA LEU A 74 -5.06 5.24 -2.36
C LEU A 74 -5.17 3.82 -1.84
N THR A 75 -4.92 3.64 -0.55
CA THR A 75 -5.09 2.35 0.13
C THR A 75 -6.09 2.44 1.27
N MET A 76 -6.66 1.31 1.67
CA MET A 76 -7.49 1.17 2.86
C MET A 76 -6.83 0.18 3.82
N ASP A 77 -6.47 0.63 5.01
CA ASP A 77 -6.09 -0.20 6.14
C ASP A 77 -7.37 -0.57 6.92
N PHE A 78 -7.81 -1.82 6.78
CA PHE A 78 -9.03 -2.29 7.45
C PHE A 78 -8.88 -2.41 8.96
N GLU A 79 -7.66 -2.63 9.48
CA GLU A 79 -7.43 -2.72 10.92
C GLU A 79 -7.54 -1.35 11.58
N ARG A 80 -6.92 -0.35 10.96
CA ARG A 80 -6.96 1.03 11.46
C ARG A 80 -8.23 1.77 11.04
N ARG A 81 -9.03 1.20 10.13
CA ARG A 81 -10.16 1.87 9.47
C ARG A 81 -9.73 3.23 8.92
N ARG A 82 -8.65 3.24 8.14
CA ARG A 82 -8.06 4.46 7.57
C ARG A 82 -7.72 4.30 6.11
N HIS A 83 -7.93 5.37 5.36
CA HIS A 83 -7.41 5.52 4.02
C HIS A 83 -6.04 6.19 4.06
N ASP A 84 -5.03 5.59 3.44
CA ASP A 84 -3.74 6.25 3.26
C ASP A 84 -3.62 6.76 1.81
N VAL A 85 -3.11 7.99 1.67
CA VAL A 85 -2.76 8.59 0.38
C VAL A 85 -1.25 8.57 0.23
N TRP A 86 -0.76 7.85 -0.78
CA TRP A 86 0.66 7.73 -1.09
C TRP A 86 0.98 8.42 -2.41
N VAL A 87 2.17 9.02 -2.51
CA VAL A 87 2.70 9.54 -3.79
C VAL A 87 4.14 9.07 -4.01
N MET A 88 4.45 8.70 -5.24
CA MET A 88 5.80 8.35 -5.68
C MET A 88 6.50 9.61 -6.20
N LYS A 89 7.48 10.12 -5.44
CA LYS A 89 8.20 11.36 -5.79
C LYS A 89 9.14 11.18 -6.97
N GLU A 90 9.73 9.99 -7.10
CA GLU A 90 10.60 9.62 -8.22
C GLU A 90 10.08 8.34 -8.86
N TYR A 91 9.70 8.43 -10.13
CA TYR A 91 9.02 7.34 -10.82
C TYR A 91 9.90 6.08 -10.87
N GLY A 92 9.36 4.94 -10.45
CA GLY A 92 10.04 3.65 -10.42
C GLY A 92 10.93 3.41 -9.20
N VAL A 93 11.16 4.42 -8.34
CA VAL A 93 12.01 4.29 -7.15
C VAL A 93 11.15 3.98 -5.92
N LYS A 94 11.26 2.76 -5.40
CA LYS A 94 10.46 2.29 -4.25
C LYS A 94 10.56 3.21 -3.03
N ALA A 95 11.78 3.60 -2.65
CA ALA A 95 12.02 4.44 -1.48
C ALA A 95 11.48 5.88 -1.64
N SER A 96 11.05 6.29 -2.84
CA SER A 96 10.50 7.62 -3.10
C SER A 96 9.00 7.73 -2.79
N TRP A 97 8.36 6.63 -2.43
CA TRP A 97 6.98 6.66 -1.94
C TRP A 97 6.92 7.41 -0.61
N VAL A 98 6.04 8.40 -0.54
CA VAL A 98 5.77 9.19 0.67
C VAL A 98 4.28 9.12 0.98
N LYS A 99 3.94 8.83 2.23
CA LYS A 99 2.57 8.96 2.73
C LYS A 99 2.26 10.45 2.92
N LEU A 100 1.29 10.97 2.16
CA LEU A 100 0.86 12.37 2.25
C LEU A 100 -0.18 12.61 3.33
N ALA A 101 -1.08 11.65 3.53
CA ALA A 101 -2.18 11.77 4.49
C ALA A 101 -2.67 10.39 4.93
N ASP A 102 -3.17 10.32 6.16
CA ASP A 102 -4.01 9.24 6.66
C ASP A 102 -5.38 9.80 7.05
N ILE A 103 -6.44 9.27 6.44
CA ILE A 103 -7.80 9.80 6.54
C ILE A 103 -8.65 8.76 7.27
N PRO A 104 -9.29 9.09 8.41
CA PRO A 104 -10.20 8.19 9.09
C PRO A 104 -11.38 7.77 8.21
N ASP A 105 -11.77 6.50 8.27
CA ASP A 105 -13.02 6.05 7.68
C ASP A 105 -14.19 6.42 8.62
N ILE A 106 -14.76 7.59 8.37
CA ILE A 106 -15.91 8.14 9.13
C ILE A 106 -17.23 7.42 8.86
N THR A 107 -17.25 6.44 7.93
CA THR A 107 -18.48 5.70 7.58
C THR A 107 -18.72 4.49 8.48
N SER A 108 -17.75 4.15 9.33
CA SER A 108 -17.87 3.03 10.27
C SER A 108 -18.36 3.51 11.64
N PRO A 109 -19.53 3.06 12.12
CA PRO A 109 -20.01 3.44 13.44
C PRO A 109 -19.02 3.00 14.54
N GLU A 110 -18.89 3.81 15.58
CA GLU A 110 -18.23 3.45 16.83
C GLU A 110 -19.17 2.48 17.58
N TRP A 111 -19.00 1.17 17.39
CA TRP A 111 -19.60 0.14 18.24
C TRP A 111 -18.52 -0.76 18.80
#